data_AF-A0A518H9T6-F1
#
_entry.id   AF-A0A518H9T6-F1
#
_cell.length_a   1.000
_cell.length_b   1.000
_cell.length_c   1.000
_cell.angle_alpha   90.00
_cell.angle_beta   90.00
_cell.angle_gamma   90.00
#
_symmetry.space_group_name_H-M   'P 1'
#
loop_
_entity.id
_entity.type
_entity.pdbx_description
1 polymer ?
#
loop_
_entity_poly.entity_id
_entity_poly.type
_entity_poly.pdbx_seq_one_letter_code
_entity_poly.pdbx_strand_id
1 'polypeptide(L)'
;MTSADPNAAPAPDPRSSVPPGTAEFIRRIRERVGTVVVGQDVVVERTLVALFTGGHLLLQGVPGLAKTLLVSVLAKTIDLDFRRIQFTVDLLPSDIVGSEILDQRTNEFRTHRGPIFTNLLLADEINRAAPKVQSALLEAMQERKVTIGNDTYTLPAPFLVIATQNPVEQSGTFELPEAQLDRFMLCHRLQYPSKAEEKEVLRRNAALGIRREDKGAIARTEFDVLEKEPVGSVEDLVQAMEAVQLVHVSETFTDHVVEVVDRTRNHPDLELGCSPRAGIALIKGARARALIHGRNFVIPEDLFALAEDVILHRMRLNYEALADGRTGPEVLREILEPFGAASRNGRAPARVS
;
A
#
# COMPACT_ATOMS: atom_id res chain seq x y z
N MET A 1 -30.01 26.54 -33.37
CA MET A 1 -30.03 25.31 -32.54
C MET A 1 -28.88 24.45 -33.00
N THR A 2 -27.69 24.70 -32.46
CA THR A 2 -26.46 23.99 -32.78
C THR A 2 -26.41 22.69 -31.98
N SER A 3 -26.25 21.59 -32.69
CA SER A 3 -26.03 20.24 -32.18
C SER A 3 -24.80 20.20 -31.29
N ALA A 4 -24.99 19.88 -30.00
CA ALA A 4 -23.88 19.57 -29.09
C ALA A 4 -23.45 18.12 -29.33
N ASP A 5 -22.17 17.93 -29.61
CA ASP A 5 -21.53 16.65 -29.86
C ASP A 5 -21.42 15.87 -28.52
N PRO A 6 -22.03 14.70 -28.36
CA PRO A 6 -22.07 13.95 -27.10
C PRO A 6 -20.71 13.34 -26.70
N ASN A 7 -19.68 13.50 -27.53
CA ASN A 7 -18.34 12.93 -27.33
C ASN A 7 -17.26 13.99 -27.03
N ALA A 8 -17.65 15.24 -26.74
CA ALA A 8 -16.71 16.27 -26.34
C ALA A 8 -16.28 16.09 -24.88
N ALA A 9 -15.00 15.77 -24.66
CA ALA A 9 -14.40 15.81 -23.33
C ALA A 9 -14.65 17.18 -22.68
N PRO A 10 -15.09 17.25 -21.41
CA PRO A 10 -15.37 18.52 -20.75
C PRO A 10 -14.11 19.38 -20.74
N ALA A 11 -14.24 20.66 -21.09
CA ALA A 11 -13.14 21.61 -21.05
C ALA A 11 -12.56 21.67 -19.61
N PRO A 12 -11.22 21.65 -19.44
CA PRO A 12 -10.60 21.64 -18.12
C PRO A 12 -10.98 22.90 -17.34
N ASP A 13 -11.54 22.73 -16.14
CA ASP A 13 -11.86 23.84 -15.24
C ASP A 13 -10.53 24.53 -14.84
N PRO A 14 -10.37 25.85 -15.07
CA PRO A 14 -9.16 26.58 -14.70
C PRO A 14 -8.87 26.61 -13.18
N ARG A 15 -9.79 26.13 -12.32
CA ARG A 15 -9.57 25.94 -10.87
C ARG A 15 -9.01 24.56 -10.49
N SER A 16 -8.76 23.68 -11.46
CA SER A 16 -8.42 22.27 -11.25
C SER A 16 -6.94 21.91 -11.47
N SER A 17 -6.04 22.88 -11.53
CA SER A 17 -4.60 22.59 -11.67
C SER A 17 -4.05 21.98 -10.38
N VAL A 18 -3.35 20.84 -10.49
CA VAL A 18 -2.56 20.26 -9.39
C VAL A 18 -1.69 21.36 -8.78
N PRO A 19 -1.66 21.54 -7.43
CA PRO A 19 -0.81 22.54 -6.82
C PRO A 19 0.64 22.35 -7.30
N PRO A 20 1.34 23.40 -7.76
CA PRO A 20 2.68 23.27 -8.35
C PRO A 20 3.66 22.52 -7.45
N GLY A 21 3.54 22.73 -6.13
CA GLY A 21 4.38 22.06 -5.12
C GLY A 21 4.14 20.55 -5.03
N THR A 22 2.91 20.06 -5.25
CA THR A 22 2.59 18.63 -5.14
C THR A 22 3.24 17.81 -6.25
N ALA A 23 3.21 18.30 -7.50
CA ALA A 23 3.83 17.60 -8.62
C ALA A 23 5.37 17.51 -8.45
N GLU A 24 5.99 18.60 -8.00
CA GLU A 24 7.42 18.60 -7.71
C GLU A 24 7.78 17.69 -6.53
N PHE A 25 6.98 17.71 -5.46
CA PHE A 25 7.14 16.81 -4.32
C PHE A 25 7.10 15.33 -4.74
N ILE A 26 6.10 14.92 -5.54
CA ILE A 26 5.99 13.55 -6.04
C ILE A 26 7.21 13.15 -6.88
N ARG A 27 7.66 14.05 -7.78
CA ARG A 27 8.85 13.82 -8.61
C ARG A 27 10.09 13.62 -7.75
N ARG A 28 10.33 14.51 -6.77
CA ARG A 28 11.48 14.43 -5.86
C ARG A 28 11.49 13.14 -5.05
N ILE A 29 10.33 12.68 -4.57
CA ILE A 29 10.21 11.39 -3.88
C ILE A 29 10.60 10.25 -4.82
N ARG A 30 10.00 10.16 -6.00
CA ARG A 30 10.28 9.08 -6.96
C ARG A 30 11.77 9.02 -7.35
N GLU A 31 12.37 10.18 -7.63
CA GLU A 31 13.79 10.29 -7.93
C GLU A 31 14.65 9.80 -6.76
N ARG A 32 14.36 10.25 -5.53
CA ARG A 32 15.10 9.84 -4.33
C ARG A 32 14.98 8.34 -4.08
N VAL A 33 13.77 7.79 -4.15
CA VAL A 33 13.53 6.36 -3.93
C VAL A 33 14.23 5.51 -5.00
N GLY A 34 14.20 5.93 -6.27
CA GLY A 34 14.87 5.25 -7.38
C GLY A 34 16.40 5.21 -7.29
N THR A 35 17.02 6.07 -6.48
CA THR A 35 18.47 5.98 -6.20
C THR A 35 18.84 4.75 -5.37
N VAL A 36 17.91 4.23 -4.57
CA VAL A 36 18.15 3.12 -3.65
C VAL A 36 17.45 1.85 -4.13
N VAL A 37 16.17 1.97 -4.54
CA VAL A 37 15.34 0.83 -4.94
C VAL A 37 15.32 0.71 -6.45
N VAL A 38 15.56 -0.50 -6.96
CA VAL A 38 15.62 -0.81 -8.40
C VAL A 38 14.40 -1.64 -8.80
N GLY A 39 13.73 -1.28 -9.90
CA GLY A 39 12.71 -2.13 -10.53
C GLY A 39 11.41 -2.28 -9.74
N GLN A 40 11.13 -1.36 -8.81
CA GLN A 40 9.94 -1.42 -7.93
C GLN A 40 8.99 -0.24 -8.19
N ASP A 41 8.98 0.32 -9.40
CA ASP A 41 8.18 1.51 -9.73
C ASP A 41 6.68 1.34 -9.39
N VAL A 42 6.14 0.15 -9.65
CA VAL A 42 4.75 -0.17 -9.31
C VAL A 42 4.54 -0.17 -7.79
N VAL A 43 5.43 -0.81 -7.01
CA VAL A 43 5.29 -0.86 -5.54
C VAL A 43 5.45 0.53 -4.92
N VAL A 44 6.38 1.34 -5.45
CA VAL A 44 6.52 2.75 -5.09
C VAL A 44 5.23 3.51 -5.36
N GLU A 45 4.64 3.34 -6.54
CA GLU A 45 3.35 3.93 -6.89
C GLU A 45 2.24 3.50 -5.94
N ARG A 46 2.12 2.21 -5.62
CA ARG A 46 1.10 1.70 -4.67
C ARG A 46 1.31 2.23 -3.25
N THR A 47 2.55 2.42 -2.84
CA THR A 47 2.85 2.99 -1.52
C THR A 47 2.52 4.48 -1.47
N LEU A 48 2.81 5.22 -2.54
CA LEU A 48 2.39 6.62 -2.67
C LEU A 48 0.86 6.77 -2.71
N VAL A 49 0.17 5.88 -3.43
CA VAL A 49 -1.31 5.83 -3.43
C VAL A 49 -1.82 5.63 -2.00
N ALA A 50 -1.27 4.66 -1.25
CA ALA A 50 -1.66 4.41 0.12
C ALA A 50 -1.43 5.64 1.03
N LEU A 51 -0.25 6.28 0.93
CA LEU A 51 0.08 7.50 1.68
C LEU A 51 -0.87 8.66 1.38
N PHE A 52 -1.08 9.00 0.11
CA PHE A 52 -1.89 10.16 -0.27
C PHE A 52 -3.39 9.97 -0.01
N THR A 53 -3.83 8.73 0.18
CA THR A 53 -5.23 8.41 0.48
C THR A 53 -5.46 8.12 1.96
N GLY A 54 -4.39 8.04 2.76
CA GLY A 54 -4.44 7.58 4.15
C GLY A 54 -4.94 6.14 4.29
N GLY A 55 -4.73 5.31 3.27
CA GLY A 55 -5.10 3.91 3.23
C GLY A 55 -3.94 3.00 3.66
N HIS A 56 -4.24 1.81 4.17
CA HIS A 56 -3.22 0.82 4.55
C HIS A 56 -2.90 -0.11 3.37
N LEU A 57 -1.65 -0.54 3.28
CA LEU A 57 -1.13 -1.38 2.18
C LEU A 57 -0.66 -2.73 2.73
N LEU A 58 -1.09 -3.81 2.09
CA LEU A 58 -0.59 -5.16 2.32
C LEU A 58 0.34 -5.55 1.17
N LEU A 59 1.55 -6.01 1.48
CA LEU A 59 2.58 -6.43 0.53
C LEU A 59 2.81 -7.94 0.62
N GLN A 60 2.22 -8.68 -0.31
CA GLN A 60 2.39 -10.13 -0.43
C GLN A 60 3.60 -10.45 -1.30
N GLY A 61 4.46 -11.35 -0.86
CA GLY A 61 5.57 -11.83 -1.68
C GLY A 61 6.65 -12.47 -0.83
N VAL A 62 7.57 -13.17 -1.49
CA VAL A 62 8.66 -13.90 -0.85
C VAL A 62 9.65 -12.97 -0.12
N PRO A 63 10.42 -13.49 0.85
CA PRO A 63 11.48 -12.75 1.51
C PRO A 63 12.53 -12.24 0.50
N GLY A 64 13.22 -11.15 0.87
CA GLY A 64 14.35 -10.63 0.07
C GLY A 64 13.98 -9.65 -1.05
N LEU A 65 12.71 -9.32 -1.26
CA LEU A 65 12.27 -8.35 -2.29
C LEU A 65 12.40 -6.88 -1.87
N ALA A 66 13.37 -6.54 -1.02
CA ALA A 66 13.67 -5.18 -0.56
C ALA A 66 12.47 -4.37 -0.01
N LYS A 67 11.40 -5.03 0.47
CA LYS A 67 10.18 -4.38 1.00
C LYS A 67 10.50 -3.45 2.17
N THR A 68 11.25 -3.94 3.15
CA THR A 68 11.69 -3.18 4.32
C THR A 68 12.54 -1.98 3.94
N LEU A 69 13.43 -2.15 2.95
CA LEU A 69 14.26 -1.08 2.41
C LEU A 69 13.39 0.00 1.75
N LEU A 70 12.46 -0.39 0.87
CA LEU A 70 11.54 0.54 0.20
C LEU A 70 10.77 1.41 1.19
N VAL A 71 10.15 0.80 2.19
CA VAL A 71 9.34 1.53 3.18
C VAL A 71 10.20 2.45 4.03
N SER A 72 11.37 1.99 4.49
CA SER A 72 12.31 2.80 5.26
C SER A 72 12.84 3.99 4.46
N VAL A 73 13.21 3.76 3.19
CA VAL A 73 13.66 4.80 2.25
C VAL A 73 12.58 5.85 2.09
N LEU A 74 11.33 5.45 1.92
CA LEU A 74 10.22 6.36 1.73
C LEU A 74 9.94 7.21 2.99
N ALA A 75 9.93 6.60 4.17
CA ALA A 75 9.80 7.35 5.43
C ALA A 75 10.89 8.42 5.59
N LYS A 76 12.17 8.04 5.38
CA LYS A 76 13.30 8.99 5.44
C LYS A 76 13.19 10.08 4.37
N THR A 77 12.61 9.77 3.22
CA THR A 77 12.47 10.72 2.11
C THR A 77 11.45 11.83 2.42
N ILE A 78 10.41 11.53 3.21
CA ILE A 78 9.28 12.44 3.54
C ILE A 78 9.37 12.95 5.00
N ASP A 79 10.43 12.60 5.73
CA ASP A 79 10.60 12.94 7.16
C ASP A 79 9.44 12.44 8.04
N LEU A 80 9.04 11.18 7.84
CA LEU A 80 8.02 10.53 8.65
C LEU A 80 8.65 9.81 9.84
N ASP A 81 8.04 9.91 11.03
CA ASP A 81 8.38 8.99 12.11
C ASP A 81 8.06 7.56 11.64
N PHE A 82 9.04 6.68 11.80
CA PHE A 82 9.01 5.33 11.26
C PHE A 82 9.31 4.31 12.34
N ARG A 83 8.41 3.33 12.47
CA ARG A 83 8.64 2.16 13.32
C ARG A 83 8.45 0.89 12.51
N ARG A 84 9.22 -0.12 12.88
CA ARG A 84 9.13 -1.47 12.33
C ARG A 84 8.84 -2.45 13.45
N ILE A 85 7.87 -3.34 13.21
CA ILE A 85 7.55 -4.46 14.08
C ILE A 85 7.68 -5.73 13.25
N GLN A 86 8.42 -6.69 13.79
CA GLN A 86 8.43 -8.05 13.26
C GLN A 86 7.35 -8.84 13.99
N PHE A 87 6.39 -9.40 13.25
CA PHE A 87 5.36 -10.24 13.85
C PHE A 87 5.93 -11.65 14.08
N THR A 88 5.75 -12.13 15.31
CA THR A 88 6.21 -13.44 15.77
C THR A 88 5.08 -14.13 16.54
N VAL A 89 5.20 -15.45 16.72
CA VAL A 89 4.17 -16.28 17.37
C VAL A 89 3.96 -15.93 18.85
N ASP A 90 4.97 -15.35 19.49
CA ASP A 90 5.03 -14.97 20.89
C ASP A 90 4.68 -13.49 21.15
N LEU A 91 4.51 -12.70 20.08
CA LEU A 91 4.17 -11.28 20.18
C LEU A 91 2.82 -11.10 20.91
N LEU A 92 2.75 -10.16 21.84
CA LEU A 92 1.52 -9.83 22.55
C LEU A 92 0.89 -8.54 22.00
N PRO A 93 -0.44 -8.36 22.14
CA PRO A 93 -1.09 -7.08 21.78
C PRO A 93 -0.45 -5.86 22.46
N SER A 94 0.02 -6.02 23.70
CA SER A 94 0.72 -4.97 24.46
C SER A 94 2.05 -4.56 23.85
N ASP A 95 2.72 -5.45 23.11
CA ASP A 95 3.99 -5.13 22.45
C ASP A 95 3.80 -4.24 21.21
N ILE A 96 2.56 -4.18 20.70
CA ILE A 96 2.15 -3.35 19.58
C ILE A 96 1.57 -2.03 20.10
N VAL A 97 0.56 -2.14 20.97
CA VAL A 97 -0.23 -1.00 21.45
C VAL A 97 0.50 -0.24 22.55
N GLY A 98 1.17 -0.95 23.44
CA GLY A 98 1.73 -0.42 24.67
C GLY A 98 1.12 -1.07 25.91
N SER A 99 1.70 -0.76 27.08
CA SER A 99 1.32 -1.33 28.37
C SER A 99 1.48 -0.33 29.50
N GLU A 100 0.84 -0.59 30.64
CA GLU A 100 1.13 0.12 31.88
C GLU A 100 2.25 -0.61 32.63
N ILE A 101 3.30 0.13 32.96
CA ILE A 101 4.46 -0.37 33.72
C ILE A 101 4.41 0.26 35.11
N LEU A 102 4.47 -0.55 36.15
CA LEU A 102 4.59 -0.06 37.53
C LEU A 102 6.00 0.51 37.75
N ASP A 103 6.11 1.81 37.98
CA ASP A 103 7.36 2.45 38.39
C ASP A 103 7.62 2.10 39.85
N GLN A 104 8.54 1.17 40.11
CA GLN A 104 8.86 0.68 41.46
C GLN A 104 9.37 1.78 42.40
N ARG A 105 9.84 2.92 41.87
CA ARG A 105 10.31 4.04 42.67
C ARG A 105 9.16 4.90 43.17
N THR A 106 8.12 5.09 42.37
CA THR A 106 6.96 5.93 42.72
C THR A 106 5.73 5.13 43.16
N ASN A 107 5.73 3.81 42.94
CA ASN A 107 4.55 2.93 43.05
C ASN A 107 3.36 3.42 42.20
N GLU A 108 3.63 4.10 41.09
CA GLU A 108 2.62 4.59 40.16
C GLU A 108 2.70 3.83 38.83
N PHE A 109 1.55 3.61 38.19
CA PHE A 109 1.51 3.07 36.84
C PHE A 109 1.89 4.16 35.83
N ARG A 110 2.84 3.86 34.96
CA ARG A 110 3.24 4.71 33.84
C ARG A 110 2.94 4.02 32.53
N THR A 111 2.25 4.72 31.64
CA THR A 111 1.96 4.21 30.31
C THR A 111 3.20 4.22 29.44
N HIS A 112 3.59 3.05 28.95
CA HIS A 112 4.60 2.88 27.93
C HIS A 112 3.93 2.70 26.56
N ARG A 113 4.10 3.68 25.67
CA ARG A 113 3.52 3.67 24.33
C ARG A 113 4.22 2.65 23.44
N GLY A 114 3.44 1.85 22.73
CA GLY A 114 3.95 0.88 21.79
C GLY A 114 4.44 1.48 20.46
N PRO A 115 5.02 0.65 19.59
CA PRO A 115 5.52 1.06 18.27
C PRO A 115 4.47 1.61 17.30
N ILE A 116 3.17 1.42 17.54
CA ILE A 116 2.11 1.99 16.67
C ILE A 116 2.00 3.52 16.74
N PHE A 117 2.58 4.15 17.77
CA PHE A 117 2.60 5.61 17.90
C PHE A 117 3.66 6.23 16.98
N THR A 118 3.41 6.16 15.68
CA THR A 118 4.32 6.62 14.62
C THR A 118 3.53 7.13 13.42
N ASN A 119 4.18 7.71 12.40
CA ASN A 119 3.49 8.09 11.16
C ASN A 119 3.42 6.92 10.16
N LEU A 120 4.52 6.18 10.02
CA LEU A 120 4.62 5.03 9.13
C LEU A 120 5.06 3.78 9.89
N LEU A 121 4.16 2.81 9.98
CA LEU A 121 4.43 1.52 10.60
C LEU A 121 4.65 0.44 9.54
N LEU A 122 5.81 -0.22 9.58
CA LEU A 122 6.04 -1.47 8.85
C LEU A 122 5.75 -2.66 9.78
N ALA A 123 4.71 -3.43 9.46
CA ALA A 123 4.33 -4.65 10.16
C ALA A 123 4.76 -5.87 9.33
N ASP A 124 5.98 -6.37 9.59
CA ASP A 124 6.54 -7.49 8.84
C ASP A 124 5.94 -8.83 9.28
N GLU A 125 5.58 -9.66 8.30
CA GLU A 125 5.06 -11.03 8.49
C GLU A 125 3.83 -11.11 9.40
N ILE A 126 2.84 -10.25 9.15
CA ILE A 126 1.61 -10.15 9.99
C ILE A 126 0.88 -11.50 10.15
N ASN A 127 1.04 -12.43 9.19
CA ASN A 127 0.51 -13.79 9.27
C ASN A 127 1.25 -14.70 10.27
N ARG A 128 2.31 -14.27 10.96
CA ARG A 128 3.00 -15.09 11.98
C ARG A 128 2.50 -14.87 13.39
N ALA A 129 1.79 -13.78 13.67
CA ALA A 129 1.26 -13.52 15.00
C ALA A 129 -0.15 -14.11 15.17
N ALA A 130 -0.50 -14.41 16.42
CA ALA A 130 -1.82 -14.92 16.76
C ALA A 130 -2.95 -13.93 16.36
N PRO A 131 -4.18 -14.43 16.09
CA PRO A 131 -5.31 -13.59 15.67
C PRO A 131 -5.63 -12.40 16.59
N LYS A 132 -5.38 -12.54 17.90
CA LYS A 132 -5.57 -11.43 18.88
C LYS A 132 -4.63 -10.26 18.64
N VAL A 133 -3.39 -10.55 18.24
CA VAL A 133 -2.34 -9.56 17.96
C VAL A 133 -2.63 -8.84 16.65
N GLN A 134 -3.02 -9.61 15.62
CA GLN A 134 -3.50 -9.07 14.34
C GLN A 134 -4.69 -8.12 14.57
N SER A 135 -5.67 -8.56 15.37
CA SER A 135 -6.86 -7.75 15.69
C SER A 135 -6.51 -6.43 16.37
N ALA A 136 -5.57 -6.42 17.31
CA ALA A 136 -5.14 -5.19 17.99
C ALA A 136 -4.55 -4.15 17.03
N LEU A 137 -3.71 -4.59 16.07
CA LEU A 137 -3.20 -3.69 15.02
C LEU A 137 -4.32 -3.18 14.10
N LEU A 138 -5.23 -4.06 13.69
CA LEU A 138 -6.32 -3.73 12.76
C LEU A 138 -7.38 -2.81 13.40
N GLU A 139 -7.59 -2.92 14.70
CA GLU A 139 -8.40 -2.01 15.49
C GLU A 139 -7.76 -0.62 15.51
N ALA A 140 -6.46 -0.54 15.81
CA ALA A 140 -5.69 0.70 15.78
C ALA A 140 -5.73 1.38 14.39
N MET A 141 -5.65 0.59 13.31
CA MET A 141 -5.80 1.07 11.93
C MET A 141 -7.18 1.71 11.68
N GLN A 142 -8.25 1.10 12.20
CA GLN A 142 -9.62 1.54 11.95
C GLN A 142 -10.05 2.70 12.85
N GLU A 143 -9.69 2.67 14.13
CA GLU A 143 -10.11 3.67 15.12
C GLU A 143 -9.15 4.87 15.22
N ARG A 144 -7.89 4.70 14.80
CA ARG A 144 -6.82 5.72 14.92
C ARG A 144 -6.59 6.21 16.35
N LYS A 145 -6.98 5.39 17.32
CA LYS A 145 -6.77 5.57 18.75
C LYS A 145 -6.68 4.19 19.39
N VAL A 146 -6.11 4.13 20.57
CA VAL A 146 -5.98 2.90 21.35
C VAL A 146 -6.18 3.19 22.83
N THR A 147 -6.67 2.20 23.56
CA THR A 147 -6.81 2.28 25.02
C THR A 147 -5.70 1.49 25.69
N ILE A 148 -4.96 2.12 26.60
CA ILE A 148 -3.92 1.48 27.40
C ILE A 148 -4.26 1.74 28.86
N GLY A 149 -4.53 0.68 29.62
CA GLY A 149 -5.08 0.82 30.96
C GLY A 149 -6.48 1.45 30.90
N ASN A 150 -6.64 2.59 31.58
CA ASN A 150 -7.89 3.34 31.60
C ASN A 150 -7.91 4.54 30.64
N ASP A 151 -6.78 4.86 30.00
CA ASP A 151 -6.64 6.07 29.18
C ASP A 151 -6.66 5.74 27.68
N THR A 152 -7.34 6.61 26.92
CA THR A 152 -7.39 6.53 25.45
C THR A 152 -6.38 7.50 24.83
N TYR A 153 -5.59 7.00 23.89
CA TYR A 153 -4.54 7.74 23.21
C TYR A 153 -4.79 7.76 21.70
N THR A 154 -4.78 8.95 21.10
CA THR A 154 -4.89 9.11 19.64
C THR A 154 -3.54 8.86 18.96
N LEU A 155 -3.54 8.21 17.80
CA LEU A 155 -2.34 7.97 17.01
C LEU A 155 -1.92 9.24 16.25
N PRO A 156 -0.63 9.42 15.94
CA PRO A 156 -0.16 10.54 15.14
C PRO A 156 -0.88 10.64 13.78
N ALA A 157 -1.10 11.85 13.28
CA ALA A 157 -1.68 12.06 11.96
C ALA A 157 -0.62 12.64 11.00
N PRO A 158 -0.45 12.09 9.79
CA PRO A 158 -1.06 10.86 9.27
C PRO A 158 -0.49 9.60 9.93
N PHE A 159 -1.32 8.55 10.03
CA PHE A 159 -0.94 7.20 10.48
C PHE A 159 -1.20 6.20 9.36
N LEU A 160 -0.16 5.52 8.91
CA LEU A 160 -0.24 4.51 7.86
C LEU A 160 0.47 3.22 8.29
N VAL A 161 -0.09 2.10 7.86
CA VAL A 161 0.46 0.76 8.09
C VAL A 161 0.73 0.12 6.75
N ILE A 162 1.97 -0.34 6.57
CA ILE A 162 2.36 -1.24 5.50
C ILE A 162 2.63 -2.59 6.15
N ALA A 163 1.77 -3.56 5.89
CA ALA A 163 1.95 -4.92 6.38
C ALA A 163 2.60 -5.78 5.29
N THR A 164 3.43 -6.75 5.67
CA THR A 164 3.97 -7.75 4.74
C THR A 164 3.48 -9.14 5.11
N GLN A 165 3.27 -9.99 4.10
CA GLN A 165 2.96 -11.40 4.28
C GLN A 165 3.77 -12.25 3.31
N ASN A 166 4.24 -13.39 3.82
CA ASN A 166 4.86 -14.42 3.01
C ASN A 166 3.85 -15.56 2.78
N PRO A 167 3.38 -15.78 1.54
CA PRO A 167 2.37 -16.80 1.24
C PRO A 167 2.93 -18.24 1.25
N VAL A 168 4.26 -18.42 1.29
CA VAL A 168 4.92 -19.74 1.13
C VAL A 168 5.19 -20.42 2.48
N GLU A 169 5.14 -19.69 3.59
CA GLU A 169 5.35 -20.27 4.92
C GLU A 169 4.13 -21.07 5.37
N GLN A 170 4.28 -22.40 5.46
CA GLN A 170 3.20 -23.32 5.84
C GLN A 170 3.19 -23.70 7.33
N SER A 171 4.23 -23.35 8.09
CA SER A 171 4.33 -23.72 9.51
C SER A 171 4.28 -22.48 10.40
N GLY A 172 3.35 -22.47 11.34
CA GLY A 172 3.24 -21.39 12.33
C GLY A 172 2.64 -20.09 11.81
N THR A 173 1.85 -20.14 10.73
CA THR A 173 1.15 -18.99 10.17
C THR A 173 -0.36 -19.03 10.44
N PHE A 174 -0.93 -17.86 10.71
CA PHE A 174 -2.35 -17.58 10.87
C PHE A 174 -2.79 -16.67 9.71
N GLU A 175 -3.61 -17.21 8.81
CA GLU A 175 -4.19 -16.43 7.73
C GLU A 175 -5.07 -15.31 8.27
N LEU A 176 -5.05 -14.15 7.61
CA LEU A 176 -5.95 -13.05 7.92
C LEU A 176 -7.34 -13.42 7.36
N PRO A 177 -8.39 -13.44 8.19
CA PRO A 177 -9.76 -13.55 7.71
C PRO A 177 -10.10 -12.45 6.71
N GLU A 178 -11.07 -12.69 5.83
CA GLU A 178 -11.48 -11.78 4.77
C GLU A 178 -11.92 -10.42 5.32
N ALA A 179 -12.63 -10.43 6.46
CA ALA A 179 -13.03 -9.22 7.16
C ALA A 179 -11.83 -8.37 7.65
N GLN A 180 -10.67 -9.00 7.89
CA GLN A 180 -9.43 -8.33 8.26
C GLN A 180 -8.70 -7.81 7.01
N LEU A 181 -8.62 -8.62 5.95
CA LEU A 181 -8.07 -8.20 4.67
C LEU A 181 -8.80 -7.00 4.07
N ASP A 182 -10.13 -6.91 4.23
CA ASP A 182 -10.94 -5.80 3.72
C ASP A 182 -10.58 -4.43 4.36
N ARG A 183 -9.86 -4.42 5.49
CA ARG A 183 -9.33 -3.20 6.13
C ARG A 183 -8.11 -2.63 5.41
N PHE A 184 -7.40 -3.42 4.62
CA PHE A 184 -6.33 -2.93 3.76
C PHE A 184 -6.90 -2.36 2.47
N MET A 185 -6.57 -1.11 2.15
CA MET A 185 -7.03 -0.48 0.92
C MET A 185 -6.52 -1.23 -0.31
N LEU A 186 -5.22 -1.55 -0.30
CA LEU A 186 -4.50 -2.23 -1.36
C LEU A 186 -3.82 -3.48 -0.81
N CYS A 187 -3.84 -4.56 -1.60
CA CYS A 187 -3.03 -5.76 -1.40
C CYS A 187 -2.22 -6.00 -2.68
N HIS A 188 -0.94 -5.64 -2.64
CA HIS A 188 -0.04 -5.76 -3.79
C HIS A 188 0.82 -7.02 -3.71
N ARG A 189 0.87 -7.77 -4.81
CA ARG A 189 1.63 -9.02 -4.95
C ARG A 189 2.95 -8.74 -5.66
N LEU A 190 4.05 -8.79 -4.92
CA LEU A 190 5.37 -8.58 -5.47
C LEU A 190 5.85 -9.81 -6.24
N GLN A 191 6.56 -9.54 -7.33
CA GLN A 191 7.23 -10.53 -8.15
C GLN A 191 8.75 -10.38 -8.00
N TYR A 192 9.49 -11.43 -8.34
CA TYR A 192 10.95 -11.32 -8.45
C TYR A 192 11.33 -10.26 -9.49
N PRO A 193 12.41 -9.49 -9.25
CA PRO A 193 12.91 -8.55 -10.24
C PRO A 193 13.30 -9.28 -11.53
N SER A 194 13.21 -8.57 -12.65
CA SER A 194 13.77 -9.06 -13.91
C SER A 194 15.29 -9.23 -13.80
N LYS A 195 15.88 -10.05 -14.67
CA LYS A 195 17.34 -10.25 -14.72
C LYS A 195 18.13 -8.93 -14.84
N ALA A 196 17.57 -7.93 -15.52
CA ALA A 196 18.21 -6.63 -15.68
C ALA A 196 18.19 -5.83 -14.38
N GLU A 197 17.06 -5.82 -13.67
CA GLU A 197 16.90 -5.17 -12.37
C GLU A 197 17.75 -5.88 -11.31
N GLU A 198 17.75 -7.20 -11.27
CA GLU A 198 18.56 -7.99 -10.35
C GLU A 198 20.06 -7.73 -10.56
N LYS A 199 20.52 -7.68 -11.82
CA LYS A 199 21.90 -7.31 -12.13
C LYS A 199 22.27 -5.93 -11.61
N GLU A 200 21.36 -4.96 -11.70
CA GLU A 200 21.58 -3.61 -11.21
C GLU A 200 21.57 -3.56 -9.67
N VAL A 201 20.70 -4.32 -8.99
CA VAL A 201 20.74 -4.50 -7.52
C VAL A 201 22.10 -5.04 -7.09
N LEU A 202 22.57 -6.12 -7.71
CA LEU A 202 23.87 -6.72 -7.41
C LEU A 202 25.02 -5.73 -7.67
N ARG A 203 24.95 -4.97 -8.76
CA ARG A 203 25.96 -3.95 -9.10
C ARG A 203 26.01 -2.84 -8.05
N ARG A 204 24.87 -2.33 -7.60
CA ARG A 204 24.79 -1.27 -6.58
C ARG A 204 25.28 -1.78 -5.23
N ASN A 205 24.86 -2.97 -4.82
CA ASN A 205 25.29 -3.59 -3.58
C ASN A 205 26.82 -3.82 -3.56
N ALA A 206 27.40 -4.33 -4.65
CA ALA A 206 28.85 -4.52 -4.78
C ALA A 206 29.64 -3.20 -4.78
N ALA A 207 29.02 -2.08 -5.15
CA ALA A 207 29.64 -0.76 -5.12
C ALA A 207 29.55 -0.08 -3.74
N LEU A 208 28.82 -0.67 -2.78
CA LEU A 208 28.75 -0.16 -1.42
C LEU A 208 30.13 -0.27 -0.76
N GLY A 209 30.67 0.88 -0.37
CA GLY A 209 31.96 0.96 0.32
C GLY A 209 31.86 0.58 1.80
N ILE A 210 32.89 0.94 2.55
CA ILE A 210 32.95 0.72 4.00
C ILE A 210 32.84 2.07 4.71
N ARG A 211 32.01 2.16 5.73
CA ARG A 211 31.94 3.32 6.64
C ARG A 211 32.85 3.05 7.84
N ARG A 212 33.77 3.96 8.14
CA ARG A 212 34.59 3.89 9.36
C ARG A 212 33.79 4.44 10.52
N GLU A 213 33.78 3.70 11.63
CA GLU A 213 33.13 4.10 12.88
C GLU A 213 34.10 3.78 14.02
N ASP A 214 34.50 4.82 14.76
CA ASP A 214 35.56 4.78 15.78
C ASP A 214 36.87 4.12 15.30
N LYS A 215 37.26 3.00 15.93
CA LYS A 215 38.46 2.19 15.59
C LYS A 215 38.15 1.06 14.59
N GLY A 216 36.91 0.97 14.10
CA GLY A 216 36.43 -0.10 13.23
C GLY A 216 35.93 0.40 11.88
N ALA A 217 35.46 -0.55 11.07
CA ALA A 217 34.85 -0.27 9.79
C ALA A 217 33.68 -1.24 9.55
N ILE A 218 32.54 -0.71 9.13
CA ILE A 218 31.30 -1.44 8.86
C ILE A 218 31.01 -1.35 7.37
N ALA A 219 30.69 -2.47 6.73
CA ALA A 219 30.24 -2.45 5.33
C ALA A 219 28.97 -1.60 5.22
N ARG A 220 28.94 -0.66 4.28
CA ARG A 220 27.72 0.13 4.03
C ARG A 220 26.62 -0.79 3.54
N THR A 221 25.41 -0.52 3.98
CA THR A 221 24.18 -1.18 3.54
C THR A 221 23.39 -0.24 2.65
N GLU A 222 22.35 -0.75 1.97
CA GLU A 222 21.46 0.11 1.18
C GLU A 222 20.75 1.18 2.03
N PHE A 223 20.61 0.94 3.35
CA PHE A 223 20.02 1.89 4.29
C PHE A 223 20.89 3.13 4.55
N ASP A 224 22.20 3.03 4.29
CA ASP A 224 23.19 4.09 4.49
C ASP A 224 23.30 5.03 3.29
N VAL A 225 22.69 4.70 2.15
CA VAL A 225 22.72 5.54 0.94
C VAL A 225 21.93 6.85 1.14
N LEU A 226 21.02 6.88 2.11
CA LEU A 226 20.24 8.04 2.53
C LEU A 226 20.93 8.86 3.64
N GLU A 227 22.13 9.37 3.36
CA GLU A 227 22.80 10.37 4.22
C GLU A 227 22.32 11.82 3.94
N LYS A 228 21.44 12.02 2.96
CA LYS A 228 20.96 13.35 2.52
C LYS A 228 19.66 13.73 3.24
N GLU A 229 19.50 15.04 3.49
CA GLU A 229 18.27 15.63 4.05
C GLU A 229 17.00 15.14 3.31
N PRO A 230 15.87 15.00 4.04
CA PRO A 230 14.57 14.70 3.46
C PRO A 230 14.22 15.66 2.30
N VAL A 231 13.47 15.17 1.32
CA VAL A 231 13.05 15.97 0.15
C VAL A 231 11.60 16.45 0.24
N GLY A 232 10.93 16.11 1.33
CA GLY A 232 9.68 16.72 1.75
C GLY A 232 9.38 16.38 3.20
N SER A 233 8.21 16.82 3.64
CA SER A 233 7.79 16.84 5.03
C SER A 233 6.37 16.28 5.19
N VAL A 234 5.93 16.14 6.45
CA VAL A 234 4.54 15.83 6.78
C VAL A 234 3.57 16.85 6.19
N GLU A 235 3.94 18.14 6.14
CA GLU A 235 3.10 19.20 5.56
C GLU A 235 2.92 19.02 4.05
N ASP A 236 3.99 18.68 3.32
CA ASP A 236 3.91 18.36 1.88
C ASP A 236 3.00 17.15 1.62
N LEU A 237 3.05 16.15 2.52
CA LEU A 237 2.17 14.99 2.47
C LEU A 237 0.71 15.38 2.69
N VAL A 238 0.41 16.24 3.67
CA VAL A 238 -0.95 16.74 3.91
C VAL A 238 -1.47 17.50 2.69
N GLN A 239 -0.67 18.38 2.11
CA GLN A 239 -1.05 19.09 0.88
C GLN A 239 -1.31 18.13 -0.30
N ALA A 240 -0.52 17.06 -0.43
CA ALA A 240 -0.77 16.02 -1.42
C ALA A 240 -2.09 15.28 -1.15
N MET A 241 -2.41 14.96 0.12
CA MET A 241 -3.68 14.33 0.50
C MET A 241 -4.88 15.21 0.18
N GLU A 242 -4.77 16.52 0.38
CA GLU A 242 -5.79 17.51 -0.01
C GLU A 242 -5.95 17.57 -1.54
N ALA A 243 -4.83 17.61 -2.27
CA ALA A 243 -4.82 17.62 -3.73
C ALA A 243 -5.50 16.39 -4.32
N VAL A 244 -5.37 15.20 -3.70
CA VAL A 244 -6.12 13.99 -4.11
C VAL A 244 -7.62 14.23 -4.08
N GLN A 245 -8.15 14.96 -3.10
CA GLN A 245 -9.60 15.21 -3.00
C GLN A 245 -10.13 16.10 -4.12
N LEU A 246 -9.27 16.94 -4.69
CA LEU A 246 -9.62 17.86 -5.79
C LEU A 246 -9.62 17.18 -7.17
N VAL A 247 -9.08 15.95 -7.28
CA VAL A 247 -9.05 15.23 -8.56
C VAL A 247 -10.47 14.85 -8.99
N HIS A 248 -10.83 15.28 -10.19
CA HIS A 248 -12.16 15.07 -10.76
C HIS A 248 -12.42 13.58 -11.06
N VAL A 249 -13.64 13.15 -10.70
CA VAL A 249 -14.17 11.83 -11.01
C VAL A 249 -15.50 12.03 -11.69
N SER A 250 -15.60 11.63 -12.96
CA SER A 250 -16.84 11.70 -13.72
C SER A 250 -17.88 10.71 -13.18
N GLU A 251 -19.16 11.01 -13.37
CA GLU A 251 -20.28 10.10 -13.06
C GLU A 251 -20.10 8.74 -13.75
N THR A 252 -19.77 8.73 -15.05
CA THR A 252 -19.49 7.51 -15.82
C THR A 252 -18.40 6.62 -15.21
N PHE A 253 -17.34 7.21 -14.66
CA PHE A 253 -16.30 6.43 -13.97
C PHE A 253 -16.84 5.81 -12.67
N THR A 254 -17.69 6.55 -11.95
CA THR A 254 -18.34 6.05 -10.73
C THR A 254 -19.28 4.88 -11.07
N ASP A 255 -20.06 5.00 -12.14
CA ASP A 255 -20.94 3.93 -12.64
C ASP A 255 -20.14 2.68 -13.02
N HIS A 256 -19.01 2.84 -13.71
CA HIS A 256 -18.13 1.71 -14.02
C HIS A 256 -17.59 1.03 -12.77
N VAL A 257 -17.18 1.79 -11.75
CA VAL A 257 -16.72 1.23 -10.47
C VAL A 257 -17.84 0.44 -9.78
N VAL A 258 -19.06 0.99 -9.77
CA VAL A 258 -20.23 0.32 -9.19
C VAL A 258 -20.54 -0.99 -9.92
N GLU A 259 -20.57 -0.96 -11.25
CA GLU A 259 -20.83 -2.15 -12.08
C GLU A 259 -19.74 -3.22 -11.89
N VAL A 260 -18.45 -2.85 -11.83
CA VAL A 260 -17.37 -3.80 -11.53
C VAL A 260 -17.59 -4.47 -10.18
N VAL A 261 -17.91 -3.70 -9.14
CA VAL A 261 -18.18 -4.24 -7.81
C VAL A 261 -19.43 -5.11 -7.79
N ASP A 262 -20.51 -4.72 -8.49
CA ASP A 262 -21.73 -5.51 -8.58
C ASP A 262 -21.49 -6.86 -9.29
N ARG A 263 -20.73 -6.85 -10.38
CA ARG A 263 -20.31 -8.07 -11.09
C ARG A 263 -19.58 -9.05 -10.20
N THR A 264 -18.74 -8.59 -9.27
CA THR A 264 -18.08 -9.50 -8.31
C THR A 264 -19.08 -10.21 -7.38
N ARG A 265 -20.25 -9.62 -7.11
CA ARG A 265 -21.27 -10.20 -6.22
C ARG A 265 -22.21 -11.15 -6.95
N ASN A 266 -22.34 -10.97 -8.26
CA ASN A 266 -23.23 -11.75 -9.12
C ASN A 266 -22.47 -12.75 -10.02
N HIS A 267 -21.15 -12.89 -9.84
CA HIS A 267 -20.34 -13.80 -10.64
C HIS A 267 -20.57 -15.26 -10.19
N PRO A 268 -20.83 -16.21 -11.11
CA PRO A 268 -21.18 -17.59 -10.76
C PRO A 268 -20.07 -18.33 -10.00
N ASP A 269 -18.80 -17.97 -10.23
CA ASP A 269 -17.65 -18.63 -9.60
C ASP A 269 -17.24 -18.03 -8.25
N LEU A 270 -17.95 -17.01 -7.77
CA LEU A 270 -17.65 -16.35 -6.50
C LEU A 270 -18.70 -16.70 -5.45
N GLU A 271 -18.24 -17.19 -4.29
CA GLU A 271 -19.10 -17.34 -3.11
C GLU A 271 -19.18 -16.04 -2.29
N LEU A 272 -18.17 -15.18 -2.41
CA LEU A 272 -18.13 -13.86 -1.79
C LEU A 272 -17.59 -12.83 -2.78
N GLY A 273 -18.40 -11.80 -3.06
CA GLY A 273 -18.00 -10.63 -3.86
C GLY A 273 -17.51 -9.46 -3.01
N CYS A 274 -17.09 -8.39 -3.68
CA CYS A 274 -16.52 -7.22 -3.02
C CYS A 274 -17.53 -6.41 -2.20
N SER A 275 -17.10 -5.93 -1.03
CA SER A 275 -17.85 -4.96 -0.22
C SER A 275 -17.84 -3.56 -0.87
N PRO A 276 -18.71 -2.61 -0.47
CA PRO A 276 -18.63 -1.22 -0.92
C PRO A 276 -17.28 -0.54 -0.67
N ARG A 277 -16.46 -1.06 0.27
CA ARG A 277 -15.10 -0.57 0.51
C ARG A 277 -14.21 -0.73 -0.71
N ALA A 278 -14.43 -1.75 -1.55
CA ALA A 278 -13.71 -1.92 -2.81
C ALA A 278 -13.94 -0.72 -3.75
N GLY A 279 -15.20 -0.28 -3.91
CA GLY A 279 -15.54 0.87 -4.75
C GLY A 279 -14.92 2.17 -4.21
N ILE A 280 -14.98 2.37 -2.88
CA ILE A 280 -14.33 3.51 -2.21
C ILE A 280 -12.82 3.49 -2.44
N ALA A 281 -12.18 2.32 -2.31
CA ALA A 281 -10.75 2.14 -2.52
C ALA A 281 -10.35 2.38 -3.99
N LEU A 282 -11.14 1.92 -4.96
CA LEU A 282 -10.91 2.18 -6.38
C LEU A 282 -10.96 3.67 -6.70
N ILE A 283 -11.99 4.39 -6.23
CA ILE A 283 -12.12 5.83 -6.48
C ILE A 283 -10.98 6.62 -5.83
N LYS A 284 -10.71 6.38 -4.54
CA LYS A 284 -9.61 7.05 -3.83
C LYS A 284 -8.25 6.75 -4.46
N GLY A 285 -8.02 5.49 -4.79
CA GLY A 285 -6.79 5.04 -5.43
C GLY A 285 -6.62 5.65 -6.82
N ALA A 286 -7.68 5.68 -7.63
CA ALA A 286 -7.66 6.26 -8.96
C ALA A 286 -7.35 7.77 -8.93
N ARG A 287 -7.95 8.51 -7.98
CA ARG A 287 -7.61 9.92 -7.76
C ARG A 287 -6.14 10.12 -7.43
N ALA A 288 -5.61 9.35 -6.48
CA ALA A 288 -4.21 9.45 -6.11
C ALA A 288 -3.28 9.04 -7.26
N ARG A 289 -3.63 8.02 -8.02
CA ARG A 289 -2.87 7.60 -9.20
C ARG A 289 -2.88 8.66 -10.30
N ALA A 290 -4.03 9.29 -10.57
CA ALA A 290 -4.13 10.40 -11.50
C ALA A 290 -3.20 11.55 -11.09
N LEU A 291 -3.24 11.95 -9.81
CA LEU A 291 -2.36 12.98 -9.25
C LEU A 291 -0.87 12.62 -9.41
N ILE A 292 -0.49 11.37 -9.12
CA ILE A 292 0.88 10.86 -9.29
C ILE A 292 1.36 10.96 -10.74
N HIS A 293 0.46 10.81 -11.70
CA HIS A 293 0.74 10.98 -13.13
C HIS A 293 0.54 12.43 -13.62
N GLY A 294 0.40 13.40 -12.72
CA GLY A 294 0.24 14.82 -13.07
C GLY A 294 -1.11 15.18 -13.69
N ARG A 295 -2.12 14.31 -13.52
CA ARG A 295 -3.49 14.52 -14.00
C ARG A 295 -4.39 15.00 -12.87
N ASN A 296 -5.36 15.83 -13.24
CA ASN A 296 -6.43 16.34 -12.37
C ASN A 296 -7.78 15.65 -12.59
N PHE A 297 -7.83 14.60 -13.40
CA PHE A 297 -8.99 13.74 -13.61
C PHE A 297 -8.57 12.27 -13.72
N VAL A 298 -9.46 11.38 -13.28
CA VAL A 298 -9.27 9.93 -13.41
C VAL A 298 -9.58 9.44 -14.82
N ILE A 299 -8.89 8.38 -15.25
CA ILE A 299 -9.13 7.70 -16.54
C ILE A 299 -9.36 6.21 -16.29
N PRO A 300 -10.00 5.45 -17.21
CA PRO A 300 -10.24 4.01 -17.04
C PRO A 300 -8.99 3.19 -16.70
N GLU A 301 -7.82 3.59 -17.20
CA GLU A 301 -6.54 2.95 -16.92
C GLU A 301 -6.17 2.99 -15.43
N ASP A 302 -6.66 3.98 -14.67
CA ASP A 302 -6.46 4.03 -13.23
C ASP A 302 -7.21 2.92 -12.50
N LEU A 303 -8.43 2.60 -12.97
CA LEU A 303 -9.21 1.49 -12.47
C LEU A 303 -8.50 0.17 -12.78
N PHE A 304 -8.10 -0.06 -14.04
CA PHE A 304 -7.45 -1.31 -14.42
C PHE A 304 -6.13 -1.54 -13.70
N ALA A 305 -5.33 -0.50 -13.52
CA ALA A 305 -4.05 -0.61 -12.82
C ALA A 305 -4.21 -0.99 -11.34
N LEU A 306 -5.31 -0.59 -10.70
CA LEU A 306 -5.58 -0.83 -9.28
C LEU A 306 -6.54 -2.00 -9.01
N ALA A 307 -7.24 -2.48 -10.03
CA ALA A 307 -8.28 -3.50 -9.90
C ALA A 307 -7.77 -4.74 -9.19
N GLU A 308 -6.60 -5.25 -9.59
CA GLU A 308 -6.02 -6.43 -8.98
C GLU A 308 -5.70 -6.20 -7.49
N ASP A 309 -5.08 -5.05 -7.17
CA ASP A 309 -4.67 -4.70 -5.81
C ASP A 309 -5.86 -4.38 -4.89
N VAL A 310 -7.03 -4.04 -5.44
CA VAL A 310 -8.23 -3.71 -4.68
C VAL A 310 -9.21 -4.88 -4.59
N ILE A 311 -9.37 -5.68 -5.64
CA ILE A 311 -10.46 -6.66 -5.76
C ILE A 311 -10.04 -8.05 -5.28
N LEU A 312 -8.83 -8.53 -5.61
CA LEU A 312 -8.49 -9.95 -5.41
C LEU A 312 -8.54 -10.39 -3.95
N HIS A 313 -8.15 -9.55 -2.99
CA HIS A 313 -8.19 -9.89 -1.57
C HIS A 313 -9.57 -9.66 -0.92
N ARG A 314 -10.57 -9.25 -1.71
CA ARG A 314 -11.95 -8.96 -1.29
C ARG A 314 -12.97 -9.89 -1.91
N MET A 315 -12.54 -10.87 -2.71
CA MET A 315 -13.41 -11.84 -3.34
C MET A 315 -12.93 -13.26 -3.05
N ARG A 316 -13.86 -14.21 -3.04
CA ARG A 316 -13.58 -15.61 -2.75
C ARG A 316 -14.28 -16.51 -3.76
N LEU A 317 -13.50 -17.40 -4.36
CA LEU A 317 -14.01 -18.41 -5.29
C LEU A 317 -14.83 -19.45 -4.53
N ASN A 318 -15.89 -19.94 -5.15
CA ASN A 318 -16.64 -21.08 -4.64
C ASN A 318 -15.84 -22.38 -4.83
N TYR A 319 -16.33 -23.46 -4.20
CA TYR A 319 -15.64 -24.75 -4.20
C TYR A 319 -15.55 -25.37 -5.61
N GLU A 320 -16.60 -25.23 -6.41
CA GLU A 320 -16.68 -25.74 -7.78
C GLU A 320 -15.62 -25.09 -8.66
N ALA A 321 -15.50 -23.76 -8.64
CA ALA A 321 -14.51 -23.01 -9.40
C ALA A 321 -13.08 -23.37 -9.00
N LEU A 322 -12.83 -23.54 -7.69
CA LEU A 322 -11.53 -24.02 -7.20
C LEU A 322 -11.21 -25.42 -7.70
N ALA A 323 -12.18 -26.33 -7.70
CA ALA A 323 -12.03 -27.70 -8.20
C ALA A 323 -11.74 -27.73 -9.72
N ASP A 324 -12.32 -26.80 -10.47
CA ASP A 324 -12.08 -26.61 -11.91
C ASP A 324 -10.76 -25.88 -12.20
N GLY A 325 -9.98 -25.52 -11.17
CA GLY A 325 -8.69 -24.87 -11.30
C GLY A 325 -8.77 -23.39 -11.67
N ARG A 326 -9.93 -22.75 -11.51
CA ARG A 326 -10.11 -21.32 -11.73
C ARG A 326 -9.28 -20.53 -10.74
N THR A 327 -8.72 -19.41 -11.19
CA THR A 327 -7.95 -18.51 -10.33
C THR A 327 -8.62 -17.14 -10.20
N GLY A 328 -8.41 -16.47 -9.06
CA GLY A 328 -8.92 -15.11 -8.84
C GLY A 328 -8.53 -14.13 -9.95
N PRO A 329 -7.26 -14.08 -10.41
CA PRO A 329 -6.86 -13.24 -11.53
C PRO A 329 -7.61 -13.53 -12.85
N GLU A 330 -8.01 -14.76 -13.12
CA GLU A 330 -8.79 -15.10 -14.31
C GLU A 330 -10.22 -14.58 -14.20
N VAL A 331 -10.90 -14.83 -13.08
CA VAL A 331 -12.25 -14.31 -12.81
C VAL A 331 -12.27 -12.78 -12.84
N LEU A 332 -11.25 -12.13 -12.26
CA LEU A 332 -11.14 -10.67 -12.33
C LEU A 332 -11.00 -10.17 -13.78
N ARG A 333 -10.24 -10.87 -14.62
CA ARG A 333 -10.07 -10.49 -16.02
C ARG A 333 -11.39 -10.55 -16.79
N GLU A 334 -12.22 -11.56 -16.53
CA GLU A 334 -13.56 -11.71 -17.11
C GLU A 334 -14.51 -10.60 -16.64
N ILE A 335 -14.45 -10.25 -15.35
CA ILE A 335 -15.24 -9.14 -14.79
C ILE A 335 -14.87 -7.81 -15.48
N LEU A 336 -13.60 -7.60 -15.80
CA LEU A 336 -13.09 -6.35 -16.40
C LEU A 336 -13.19 -6.30 -17.93
N GLU A 337 -13.37 -7.44 -18.61
CA GLU A 337 -13.41 -7.54 -20.07
C GLU A 337 -14.42 -6.58 -20.74
N PRO A 338 -15.68 -6.46 -20.25
CA PRO A 338 -16.69 -5.56 -20.85
C PRO A 338 -16.31 -4.08 -20.83
N PHE A 339 -15.37 -3.69 -19.97
CA PHE A 339 -14.91 -2.31 -19.82
C PHE A 339 -13.71 -1.99 -20.73
N GLY A 340 -13.27 -2.94 -21.56
CA GLY A 340 -12.17 -2.75 -22.51
C GLY A 340 -10.81 -3.25 -22.03
N ALA A 341 -10.75 -4.06 -20.96
CA ALA A 341 -9.49 -4.61 -20.44
C ALA A 341 -8.79 -5.56 -21.43
N ALA A 342 -9.55 -6.29 -22.27
CA ALA A 342 -9.01 -7.30 -23.19
C ALA A 342 -8.25 -6.74 -24.40
N SER A 343 -8.44 -5.46 -24.76
CA SER A 343 -7.84 -4.88 -25.97
C SER A 343 -6.38 -4.40 -25.81
N ARG A 344 -5.83 -4.37 -24.59
CA ARG A 344 -4.58 -3.63 -24.32
C ARG A 344 -3.40 -4.43 -23.75
N ASN A 345 -3.59 -5.69 -23.33
CA ASN A 345 -2.49 -6.56 -22.90
C ASN A 345 -1.85 -7.33 -24.08
N GLY A 346 -1.42 -6.61 -25.10
CA GLY A 346 -0.60 -7.15 -26.18
C GLY A 346 0.87 -7.32 -25.77
N ARG A 347 1.16 -8.32 -24.92
CA ARG A 347 2.43 -9.08 -24.84
C ARG A 347 2.36 -10.06 -23.67
N ALA A 348 1.90 -11.28 -23.94
CA ALA A 348 2.25 -12.43 -23.11
C ALA A 348 3.77 -12.67 -23.21
N PRO A 349 4.50 -12.96 -22.12
CA PRO A 349 5.85 -13.49 -22.24
C PRO A 349 5.75 -14.88 -22.89
N ALA A 350 6.56 -15.09 -23.93
CA ALA A 350 6.67 -16.38 -24.58
C ALA A 350 6.96 -17.45 -23.53
N ARG A 351 6.13 -18.51 -23.51
CA ARG A 351 6.47 -19.75 -22.82
C ARG A 351 7.79 -20.24 -23.41
N VAL A 352 8.86 -20.20 -22.63
CA VAL A 352 10.08 -20.94 -22.95
C VAL A 352 9.82 -22.38 -22.52
N SER A 353 9.80 -23.26 -23.51
CA SER A 353 9.76 -24.71 -23.42
C SER A 353 10.83 -25.29 -22.49
#